data_AF-A0A011UHZ9-F1
#
_entry.id   AF-A0A011UHZ9-F1
#
_cell.length_a   1.000
_cell.length_b   1.000
_cell.length_c   1.000
_cell.angle_alpha   90.00
_cell.angle_beta   90.00
_cell.angle_gamma   90.00
#
_symmetry.space_group_name_H-M   'P 1'
#
loop_
_entity.id
_entity.type
_entity.pdbx_description
1 polymer ?
#
loop_
_entity_poly.entity_id
_entity_poly.type
_entity_poly.pdbx_seq_one_letter_code
_entity_poly.pdbx_strand_id
1 'polypeptide(L)'
;MTKTIKKAAAALLALALAAGTIPAEFGARGSFTVTASAETEEVTEVGNEKEEPDEPVIAPNTFFTVAEFEAAEPGSNPTLVLQDNIYGPIIITRDDGVIDLNGFSINGYLNLQNKNGILIVKNGSVDCIDDTSGACYEYTYPVILINVTVRNVIFGGNRKFYYLGNTTVRTFATESGTYEPADSTGFNAYADPVAKEGLVYNGEPQLLIDDSSFKGTFGVVPTADEEQRYFTYYFTRGEQESDTYEAGTVDDGVINAECAPLYAADAGEYTVYYMWDCDGEFDGGTGNNSFTVTIDKAIPEVTAPTANELTYNGEAQELVTAGSSTFGKLSYSLDGETYSEEIPTATAAGKYTVWYKVEETSNWESSEVGSLEVTIDHLYTKHEKADATCTEDGAKEVYWTNELGEFFSDDKGENEIDSSVVIPAKGHDYDTEAPVWTWTKSENGFDVGIQFKCKTCGDTEDIKAEVSSKDDGKQTTYTAIAVFDEKTYTDTKIFDDTYTVTVKGGTIADGEKEVYLYDDKIVIEAKDTPAFAGWYIGEELVSTEQAYCLTVTEDTEIEAKYDENFILGDVNSDGKININDLSKAAAHVKGKRMLTADQIRRADINRDGSVNVTDIIRIAAHIKGKKLIVNDR
;
A
#
# COMPACT_ATOMS: atom_id res chain seq x y z
N MET A 1 -52.47 19.94 -3.03
CA MET A 1 -52.58 19.62 -1.59
C MET A 1 -51.76 18.36 -1.28
N THR A 2 -50.44 18.37 -1.56
CA THR A 2 -49.74 17.11 -1.97
C THR A 2 -48.26 17.02 -1.59
N LYS A 3 -47.73 17.86 -0.68
CA LYS A 3 -46.37 17.70 -0.11
C LYS A 3 -46.34 17.23 1.35
N THR A 4 -47.42 17.37 2.11
CA THR A 4 -47.48 17.00 3.53
C THR A 4 -47.75 15.50 3.75
N ILE A 5 -48.53 14.87 2.87
CA ILE A 5 -48.96 13.46 3.02
C ILE A 5 -47.81 12.48 2.80
N LYS A 6 -46.87 12.77 1.87
CA LYS A 6 -45.70 11.90 1.63
C LYS A 6 -44.74 11.81 2.83
N LYS A 7 -44.66 12.84 3.69
CA LYS A 7 -43.83 12.79 4.92
C LYS A 7 -44.44 11.97 6.06
N ALA A 8 -45.76 11.77 6.08
CA ALA A 8 -46.41 10.95 7.10
C ALA A 8 -46.24 9.43 6.83
N ALA A 9 -46.25 9.01 5.57
CA ALA A 9 -46.09 7.61 5.19
C ALA A 9 -44.69 7.05 5.48
N ALA A 10 -43.63 7.83 5.22
CA ALA A 10 -42.25 7.43 5.51
C ALA A 10 -41.97 7.29 7.03
N ALA A 11 -42.58 8.16 7.85
CA ALA A 11 -42.39 8.12 9.31
C ALA A 11 -43.02 6.88 9.99
N LEU A 12 -44.09 6.30 9.43
CA LEU A 12 -44.68 5.07 9.96
C LEU A 12 -43.89 3.80 9.58
N LEU A 13 -43.19 3.80 8.45
CA LEU A 13 -42.41 2.62 8.03
C LEU A 13 -41.10 2.48 8.82
N ALA A 14 -40.49 3.62 9.22
CA ALA A 14 -39.27 3.64 10.03
C ALA A 14 -39.49 3.16 11.50
N LEU A 15 -40.72 3.21 12.02
CA LEU A 15 -41.01 2.76 13.39
C LEU A 15 -41.25 1.24 13.51
N ALA A 16 -41.45 0.54 12.39
CA ALA A 16 -41.69 -0.91 12.36
C ALA A 16 -40.41 -1.76 12.38
N LEU A 17 -39.24 -1.17 12.12
CA LEU A 17 -37.93 -1.87 12.13
C LEU A 17 -37.16 -1.74 13.46
N ALA A 18 -37.68 -0.99 14.43
CA ALA A 18 -37.03 -0.76 15.73
C ALA A 18 -37.48 -1.72 16.87
N ALA A 19 -38.40 -2.64 16.60
CA ALA A 19 -38.93 -3.59 17.58
C ALA A 19 -38.82 -5.04 17.06
N GLY A 20 -37.61 -5.61 17.13
CA GLY A 20 -37.33 -6.93 16.59
C GLY A 20 -38.01 -8.07 17.35
N THR A 21 -39.05 -8.68 16.75
CA THR A 21 -39.48 -10.07 17.04
C THR A 21 -40.06 -10.73 15.78
N ILE A 22 -39.33 -11.70 15.22
CA ILE A 22 -39.89 -12.72 14.32
C ILE A 22 -39.56 -14.09 14.90
N PRO A 23 -40.56 -14.92 15.22
CA PRO A 23 -40.46 -16.37 15.14
C PRO A 23 -41.12 -16.90 13.85
N ALA A 24 -40.71 -18.09 13.43
CA ALA A 24 -40.96 -18.63 12.10
C ALA A 24 -42.37 -19.25 11.88
N GLU A 25 -42.64 -19.54 10.60
CA GLU A 25 -43.73 -20.37 10.05
C GLU A 25 -45.18 -19.86 10.21
N PHE A 26 -45.84 -19.52 9.10
CA PHE A 26 -46.88 -20.39 8.49
C PHE A 26 -47.33 -19.85 7.12
N GLY A 27 -47.84 -20.73 6.26
CA GLY A 27 -48.33 -20.37 4.92
C GLY A 27 -49.85 -20.26 4.79
N ALA A 28 -50.27 -19.93 3.56
CA ALA A 28 -51.64 -19.95 3.01
C ALA A 28 -52.62 -18.79 3.33
N ARG A 29 -52.93 -18.04 2.27
CA ARG A 29 -54.21 -17.38 1.91
C ARG A 29 -55.15 -16.97 3.06
N GLY A 30 -55.20 -15.66 3.35
CA GLY A 30 -56.29 -15.03 4.10
C GLY A 30 -56.39 -13.53 3.77
N SER A 31 -57.60 -13.02 3.55
CA SER A 31 -57.87 -11.59 3.30
C SER A 31 -57.87 -10.79 4.60
N PHE A 32 -57.13 -9.69 4.66
CA PHE A 32 -57.17 -8.76 5.79
C PHE A 32 -58.29 -7.72 5.62
N THR A 33 -59.07 -7.48 6.68
CA THR A 33 -60.05 -6.39 6.74
C THR A 33 -59.69 -5.50 7.93
N VAL A 34 -59.35 -4.25 7.68
CA VAL A 34 -59.06 -3.27 8.74
C VAL A 34 -60.32 -2.45 9.00
N THR A 35 -60.90 -2.59 10.19
CA THR A 35 -62.00 -1.75 10.66
C THR A 35 -61.42 -0.66 11.57
N ALA A 36 -61.38 0.58 11.08
CA ALA A 36 -61.03 1.73 11.91
C ALA A 36 -62.30 2.26 12.59
N SER A 37 -62.32 2.24 13.93
CA SER A 37 -63.30 2.95 14.75
C SER A 37 -62.57 4.14 15.38
N ALA A 38 -63.07 5.35 15.13
CA ALA A 38 -62.59 6.56 15.79
C ALA A 38 -63.63 6.99 16.83
N GLU A 39 -63.21 7.11 18.08
CA GLU A 39 -64.04 7.66 19.15
C GLU A 39 -64.19 9.18 19.00
N THR A 40 -65.34 9.68 19.44
CA THR A 40 -65.74 11.09 19.36
C THR A 40 -65.32 11.86 20.62
N GLU A 41 -64.67 13.01 20.45
CA GLU A 41 -64.64 14.06 21.48
C GLU A 41 -65.50 15.26 21.08
N GLU A 42 -66.25 15.78 22.06
CA GLU A 42 -67.14 16.94 21.90
C GLU A 42 -66.35 18.25 21.91
N VAL A 43 -66.68 19.18 20.99
CA VAL A 43 -66.41 20.61 21.19
C VAL A 43 -67.64 21.44 20.80
N THR A 44 -68.24 22.01 21.85
CA THR A 44 -69.30 23.02 21.96
C THR A 44 -69.70 23.87 20.73
N GLU A 45 -71.02 24.00 20.54
CA GLU A 45 -71.65 25.07 19.75
C GLU A 45 -71.36 26.48 20.32
N VAL A 46 -71.09 27.44 19.42
CA VAL A 46 -71.50 28.85 19.60
C VAL A 46 -72.00 29.35 18.25
N GLY A 47 -73.30 29.64 18.14
CA GLY A 47 -73.88 30.19 16.93
C GLY A 47 -73.81 31.72 16.88
N ASN A 48 -73.73 32.28 15.67
CA ASN A 48 -74.36 33.58 15.36
C ASN A 48 -74.61 33.73 13.85
N GLU A 49 -75.51 34.65 13.51
CA GLU A 49 -76.23 34.64 12.23
C GLU A 49 -75.50 35.35 11.07
N LYS A 50 -75.45 34.65 9.92
CA LYS A 50 -75.93 35.08 8.59
C LYS A 50 -75.59 36.51 8.09
N GLU A 51 -74.62 36.59 7.17
CA GLU A 51 -74.66 37.46 5.97
C GLU A 51 -73.76 36.86 4.88
N GLU A 52 -74.29 36.66 3.66
CA GLU A 52 -73.56 36.11 2.50
C GLU A 52 -73.01 37.23 1.60
N PRO A 53 -71.78 37.11 1.07
CA PRO A 53 -71.38 37.73 -0.18
C PRO A 53 -71.41 36.70 -1.33
N ASP A 54 -71.95 37.09 -2.48
CA ASP A 54 -72.09 36.23 -3.67
C ASP A 54 -70.74 35.66 -4.17
N GLU A 55 -70.54 34.35 -3.99
CA GLU A 55 -69.73 33.54 -4.91
C GLU A 55 -70.65 32.85 -5.93
N PRO A 56 -70.25 32.73 -7.22
CA PRO A 56 -71.11 32.16 -8.24
C PRO A 56 -71.38 30.67 -7.96
N VAL A 57 -72.60 30.37 -7.52
CA VAL A 57 -73.09 28.99 -7.36
C VAL A 57 -73.05 28.29 -8.72
N ILE A 58 -72.03 27.47 -8.93
CA ILE A 58 -72.05 26.43 -9.97
C ILE A 58 -73.10 25.41 -9.52
N ALA A 59 -74.33 25.57 -10.01
CA ALA A 59 -75.40 24.64 -9.74
C ALA A 59 -75.04 23.26 -10.31
N PRO A 60 -75.16 22.17 -9.53
CA PRO A 60 -75.04 20.84 -10.09
C PRO A 60 -76.25 20.56 -10.98
N ASN A 61 -75.98 19.96 -12.16
CA ASN A 61 -76.95 19.39 -13.09
C ASN A 61 -77.75 20.39 -13.96
N THR A 62 -77.07 21.06 -14.90
CA THR A 62 -77.68 21.46 -16.19
C THR A 62 -77.64 20.26 -17.14
N PHE A 63 -78.80 19.85 -17.66
CA PHE A 63 -78.94 18.66 -18.51
C PHE A 63 -79.06 19.05 -20.00
N PHE A 64 -78.51 18.23 -20.90
CA PHE A 64 -78.69 18.37 -22.35
C PHE A 64 -79.25 17.06 -22.96
N THR A 65 -80.23 17.19 -23.85
CA THR A 65 -80.74 16.12 -24.71
C THR A 65 -79.87 15.93 -25.97
N VAL A 66 -80.07 14.84 -26.73
CA VAL A 66 -79.36 14.60 -28.01
C VAL A 66 -79.49 15.80 -28.95
N ALA A 67 -80.69 16.38 -29.07
CA ALA A 67 -80.95 17.54 -29.91
C ALA A 67 -80.24 18.83 -29.44
N GLU A 68 -79.87 18.92 -28.15
CA GLU A 68 -79.13 20.07 -27.60
C GLU A 68 -77.60 19.84 -27.67
N PHE A 69 -77.15 18.58 -27.65
CA PHE A 69 -75.76 18.21 -27.96
C PHE A 69 -75.41 18.44 -29.45
N GLU A 70 -76.33 18.10 -30.36
CA GLU A 70 -76.20 18.33 -31.80
C GLU A 70 -76.27 19.82 -32.19
N ALA A 71 -76.84 20.69 -31.34
CA ALA A 71 -77.01 22.12 -31.59
C ALA A 71 -75.88 23.01 -31.02
N ALA A 72 -74.84 22.43 -30.42
CA ALA A 72 -73.77 23.17 -29.74
C ALA A 72 -72.72 23.74 -30.73
N GLU A 73 -72.21 24.95 -30.48
CA GLU A 73 -71.19 25.56 -31.34
C GLU A 73 -69.83 24.83 -31.26
N PRO A 74 -69.05 24.77 -32.36
CA PRO A 74 -67.73 24.13 -32.37
C PRO A 74 -66.79 24.68 -31.29
N GLY A 75 -66.19 23.78 -30.50
CA GLY A 75 -65.25 24.11 -29.41
C GLY A 75 -65.88 24.34 -28.03
N SER A 76 -67.20 24.18 -27.87
CA SER A 76 -67.91 24.40 -26.60
C SER A 76 -67.87 23.24 -25.59
N ASN A 77 -67.29 22.09 -25.93
CA ASN A 77 -67.12 20.90 -25.07
C ASN A 77 -68.35 20.49 -24.22
N PRO A 78 -69.56 20.31 -24.80
CA PRO A 78 -70.73 19.89 -24.05
C PRO A 78 -70.58 18.45 -23.52
N THR A 79 -70.99 18.23 -22.26
CA THR A 79 -70.97 16.90 -21.63
C THR A 79 -72.26 16.14 -21.96
N LEU A 80 -72.14 14.97 -22.59
CA LEU A 80 -73.28 14.09 -22.87
C LEU A 80 -73.51 13.11 -21.70
N VAL A 81 -74.62 13.28 -20.97
CA VAL A 81 -75.05 12.36 -19.90
C VAL A 81 -76.23 11.53 -20.39
N LEU A 82 -75.98 10.27 -20.76
CA LEU A 82 -77.01 9.30 -21.12
C LEU A 82 -77.56 8.67 -19.83
N GLN A 83 -78.87 8.81 -19.58
CA GLN A 83 -79.53 8.07 -18.49
C GLN A 83 -79.79 6.61 -18.89
N ASP A 84 -79.84 5.73 -17.88
CA ASP A 84 -80.02 4.29 -18.05
C ASP A 84 -81.29 3.90 -18.83
N ASN A 85 -81.17 2.80 -19.57
CA ASN A 85 -82.23 2.08 -20.29
C ASN A 85 -82.94 2.86 -21.40
N ILE A 86 -82.25 3.01 -22.53
CA ILE A 86 -82.89 3.01 -23.85
C ILE A 86 -82.33 1.81 -24.64
N TYR A 87 -83.15 0.77 -24.81
CA TYR A 87 -82.84 -0.41 -25.65
C TYR A 87 -82.89 -0.09 -27.17
N GLY A 88 -82.34 1.07 -27.57
CA GLY A 88 -82.40 1.60 -28.92
C GLY A 88 -81.06 2.18 -29.37
N PRO A 89 -80.90 2.43 -30.69
CA PRO A 89 -79.67 2.96 -31.24
C PRO A 89 -79.44 4.41 -30.81
N ILE A 90 -78.28 4.67 -30.21
CA ILE A 90 -77.75 6.03 -30.03
C ILE A 90 -76.88 6.30 -31.25
N ILE A 91 -77.32 7.24 -32.09
CA ILE A 91 -76.58 7.72 -33.24
C ILE A 91 -75.83 8.99 -32.81
N ILE A 92 -74.53 9.02 -33.06
CA ILE A 92 -73.69 10.21 -32.83
C ILE A 92 -73.02 10.57 -34.15
N THR A 93 -73.38 11.73 -34.71
CA THR A 93 -72.79 12.27 -35.94
C THR A 93 -71.89 13.45 -35.56
N ARG A 94 -70.61 13.42 -35.94
CA ARG A 94 -69.67 14.53 -35.73
C ARG A 94 -68.72 14.67 -36.91
N ASP A 95 -68.49 15.90 -37.35
CA ASP A 95 -67.53 16.22 -38.41
C ASP A 95 -66.06 16.23 -37.92
N ASP A 96 -65.82 16.23 -36.60
CA ASP A 96 -64.48 16.22 -35.99
C ASP A 96 -63.93 14.81 -35.70
N GLY A 97 -64.76 13.78 -35.85
CA GLY A 97 -64.37 12.38 -35.65
C GLY A 97 -64.09 11.95 -34.21
N VAL A 98 -64.31 12.76 -33.17
CA VAL A 98 -63.91 12.40 -31.78
C VAL A 98 -65.08 12.30 -30.81
N ILE A 99 -65.16 11.17 -30.11
CA ILE A 99 -66.17 10.81 -29.10
C ILE A 99 -65.46 10.47 -27.79
N ASP A 100 -65.34 11.43 -26.86
CA ASP A 100 -64.79 11.17 -25.52
C ASP A 100 -65.92 10.85 -24.53
N LEU A 101 -65.92 9.62 -24.02
CA LEU A 101 -66.89 9.12 -23.04
C LEU A 101 -66.54 9.53 -21.60
N ASN A 102 -65.38 10.15 -21.33
CA ASN A 102 -65.00 10.77 -20.04
C ASN A 102 -65.26 9.92 -18.76
N GLY A 103 -65.17 8.60 -18.86
CA GLY A 103 -65.41 7.62 -17.79
C GLY A 103 -66.82 7.01 -17.76
N PHE A 104 -67.74 7.46 -18.61
CA PHE A 104 -69.14 7.04 -18.64
C PHE A 104 -69.39 5.72 -19.41
N SER A 105 -70.58 5.14 -19.18
CA SER A 105 -70.98 3.83 -19.70
C SER A 105 -72.27 3.92 -20.55
N ILE A 106 -72.22 3.41 -21.79
CA ILE A 106 -73.38 3.33 -22.69
C ILE A 106 -74.02 1.95 -22.59
N ASN A 107 -75.19 1.84 -21.98
CA ASN A 107 -76.01 0.61 -21.95
C ASN A 107 -76.92 0.52 -23.19
N GLY A 108 -76.34 0.27 -24.36
CA GLY A 108 -77.07 0.18 -25.64
C GLY A 108 -76.14 0.12 -26.87
N TYR A 109 -76.69 0.39 -28.06
CA TYR A 109 -75.94 0.43 -29.32
C TYR A 109 -75.40 1.83 -29.62
N LEU A 110 -74.08 2.00 -29.61
CA LEU A 110 -73.39 3.18 -30.16
C LEU A 110 -73.21 2.98 -31.67
N ASN A 111 -73.91 3.78 -32.48
CA ASN A 111 -73.84 3.70 -33.93
C ASN A 111 -72.78 4.64 -34.49
N LEU A 112 -71.85 4.09 -35.27
CA LEU A 112 -70.70 4.80 -35.81
C LEU A 112 -70.89 5.17 -37.28
N GLN A 113 -71.50 6.33 -37.53
CA GLN A 113 -71.74 6.86 -38.87
C GLN A 113 -70.89 8.12 -39.11
N ASN A 114 -69.74 7.97 -39.77
CA ASN A 114 -68.92 9.11 -40.21
C ASN A 114 -68.52 8.98 -41.69
N LYS A 115 -68.95 9.93 -42.50
CA LYS A 115 -68.64 9.98 -43.94
C LYS A 115 -67.24 10.54 -44.24
N ASN A 116 -66.60 11.21 -43.28
CA ASN A 116 -65.36 11.97 -43.49
C ASN A 116 -64.35 11.73 -42.36
N GLY A 117 -63.26 10.99 -42.65
CA GLY A 117 -62.13 10.87 -41.73
C GLY A 117 -62.31 9.86 -40.59
N ILE A 118 -61.25 9.71 -39.78
CA ILE A 118 -61.14 8.71 -38.71
C ILE A 118 -62.15 9.00 -37.60
N LEU A 119 -62.77 7.94 -37.06
CA LEU A 119 -63.53 8.00 -35.80
C LEU A 119 -62.67 7.55 -34.63
N ILE A 120 -62.74 8.27 -33.51
CA ILE A 120 -62.06 7.96 -32.25
C ILE A 120 -63.09 7.93 -31.13
N VAL A 121 -63.22 6.80 -30.42
CA VAL A 121 -64.03 6.66 -29.20
C VAL A 121 -63.10 6.44 -28.02
N LYS A 122 -63.20 7.19 -26.93
CA LYS A 122 -62.25 7.07 -25.81
C LYS A 122 -62.84 7.18 -24.41
N ASN A 123 -62.11 6.65 -23.42
CA ASN A 123 -62.32 6.75 -21.98
C ASN A 123 -63.74 6.37 -21.50
N GLY A 124 -64.13 5.10 -21.47
CA GLY A 124 -65.46 4.74 -20.94
C GLY A 124 -65.86 3.29 -21.14
N SER A 125 -67.16 3.01 -21.27
CA SER A 125 -67.66 1.70 -21.68
C SER A 125 -68.87 1.79 -22.62
N VAL A 126 -69.10 0.74 -23.42
CA VAL A 126 -70.21 0.62 -24.38
C VAL A 126 -70.72 -0.82 -24.40
N ASP A 127 -72.03 -1.03 -24.39
CA ASP A 127 -72.60 -2.37 -24.44
C ASP A 127 -72.47 -2.98 -25.84
N CYS A 128 -72.90 -2.27 -26.88
CA CYS A 128 -72.66 -2.67 -28.26
C CYS A 128 -72.16 -1.49 -29.10
N ILE A 129 -71.11 -1.71 -29.89
CA ILE A 129 -70.80 -0.82 -31.03
C ILE A 129 -71.45 -1.44 -32.26
N ASP A 130 -72.13 -0.61 -33.06
CA ASP A 130 -72.81 -1.02 -34.29
C ASP A 130 -72.35 -0.16 -35.46
N ASP A 131 -71.86 -0.85 -36.49
CA ASP A 131 -71.32 -0.26 -37.72
C ASP A 131 -72.22 -0.54 -38.95
N THR A 132 -73.35 -1.21 -38.76
CA THR A 132 -74.21 -1.74 -39.84
C THR A 132 -75.32 -0.80 -40.31
N SER A 133 -75.63 0.25 -39.54
CA SER A 133 -76.80 1.09 -39.76
C SER A 133 -76.63 2.12 -40.90
N GLY A 134 -76.52 1.65 -42.14
CA GLY A 134 -76.51 2.50 -43.31
C GLY A 134 -75.95 1.81 -44.55
N ALA A 135 -75.91 2.54 -45.66
CA ALA A 135 -75.23 2.10 -46.87
C ALA A 135 -73.72 1.92 -46.58
N CYS A 136 -73.30 0.69 -46.26
CA CYS A 136 -71.96 0.34 -45.76
C CYS A 136 -70.80 0.59 -46.74
N TYR A 137 -71.10 1.07 -47.95
CA TYR A 137 -70.14 1.54 -48.95
C TYR A 137 -69.86 3.06 -48.89
N GLU A 138 -70.65 3.85 -48.13
CA GLU A 138 -70.42 5.30 -47.96
C GLU A 138 -69.53 5.65 -46.76
N TYR A 139 -69.14 4.65 -45.96
CA TYR A 139 -68.42 4.81 -44.71
C TYR A 139 -67.20 3.88 -44.72
N THR A 140 -66.02 4.38 -45.10
CA THR A 140 -64.81 3.56 -45.32
C THR A 140 -63.64 3.91 -44.39
N TYR A 141 -63.79 4.94 -43.56
CA TYR A 141 -62.72 5.41 -42.68
C TYR A 141 -62.61 4.56 -41.39
N PRO A 142 -61.42 4.47 -40.78
CA PRO A 142 -61.22 3.64 -39.59
C PRO A 142 -61.89 4.15 -38.32
N VAL A 143 -62.10 3.22 -37.38
CA VAL A 143 -62.52 3.48 -36.00
C VAL A 143 -61.37 3.13 -35.04
N ILE A 144 -61.12 3.99 -34.05
CA ILE A 144 -60.10 3.84 -33.01
C ILE A 144 -60.77 3.89 -31.64
N LEU A 145 -60.51 2.91 -30.77
CA LEU A 145 -60.98 2.87 -29.38
C LEU A 145 -59.81 3.14 -28.42
N ILE A 146 -59.95 3.98 -27.40
CA ILE A 146 -58.85 4.28 -26.46
C ILE A 146 -59.36 4.27 -25.01
N ASN A 147 -58.87 3.38 -24.15
CA ASN A 147 -59.41 3.17 -22.79
C ASN A 147 -60.94 2.91 -22.73
N VAL A 148 -61.48 2.07 -23.62
CA VAL A 148 -62.93 1.76 -23.67
C VAL A 148 -63.23 0.29 -23.32
N THR A 149 -64.24 0.03 -22.49
CA THR A 149 -64.75 -1.35 -22.29
C THR A 149 -65.99 -1.60 -23.15
N VAL A 150 -65.87 -2.44 -24.18
CA VAL A 150 -66.94 -2.79 -25.11
C VAL A 150 -67.43 -4.22 -24.86
N ARG A 151 -68.75 -4.43 -24.66
CA ARG A 151 -69.29 -5.79 -24.47
C ARG A 151 -69.50 -6.53 -25.80
N ASN A 152 -69.96 -5.87 -26.85
CA ASN A 152 -70.19 -6.48 -28.15
C ASN A 152 -69.88 -5.52 -29.31
N VAL A 153 -69.52 -6.04 -30.48
CA VAL A 153 -69.30 -5.26 -31.71
C VAL A 153 -69.97 -5.96 -32.89
N ILE A 154 -70.71 -5.18 -33.70
CA ILE A 154 -71.36 -5.64 -34.93
C ILE A 154 -70.79 -4.87 -36.12
N PHE A 155 -70.26 -5.59 -37.10
CA PHE A 155 -69.58 -5.02 -38.26
C PHE A 155 -70.43 -5.05 -39.53
N GLY A 156 -70.31 -4.01 -40.36
CA GLY A 156 -70.90 -3.94 -41.70
C GLY A 156 -69.99 -3.19 -42.68
N GLY A 157 -69.37 -3.92 -43.62
CA GLY A 157 -68.46 -3.35 -44.63
C GLY A 157 -66.98 -3.40 -44.23
N ASN A 158 -66.12 -2.79 -45.06
CA ASN A 158 -64.66 -2.96 -45.00
C ASN A 158 -63.96 -1.95 -44.08
N ARG A 159 -64.57 -1.56 -42.95
CA ARG A 159 -63.98 -0.58 -42.02
C ARG A 159 -62.98 -1.25 -41.06
N LYS A 160 -61.80 -0.64 -40.91
CA LYS A 160 -60.76 -1.08 -39.97
C LYS A 160 -61.05 -0.57 -38.56
N PHE A 161 -60.92 -1.44 -37.56
CA PHE A 161 -61.09 -1.12 -36.14
C PHE A 161 -59.77 -1.30 -35.39
N TYR A 162 -59.43 -0.33 -34.55
CA TYR A 162 -58.22 -0.30 -33.72
C TYR A 162 -58.60 -0.09 -32.25
N TYR A 163 -57.78 -0.58 -31.31
CA TYR A 163 -57.99 -0.36 -29.88
C TYR A 163 -56.68 -0.21 -29.11
N LEU A 164 -56.60 0.81 -28.25
CA LEU A 164 -55.41 1.24 -27.51
C LEU A 164 -55.71 1.44 -26.01
N GLY A 165 -54.66 1.48 -25.19
CA GLY A 165 -54.75 1.67 -23.74
C GLY A 165 -55.49 0.53 -23.04
N ASN A 166 -56.17 0.82 -21.93
CA ASN A 166 -56.96 -0.16 -21.17
C ASN A 166 -58.33 -0.47 -21.85
N THR A 167 -58.31 -0.71 -23.16
CA THR A 167 -59.50 -1.08 -23.94
C THR A 167 -59.73 -2.58 -23.86
N THR A 168 -60.97 -2.99 -23.63
CA THR A 168 -61.38 -4.40 -23.66
C THR A 168 -62.57 -4.58 -24.59
N VAL A 169 -62.55 -5.57 -25.47
CA VAL A 169 -63.68 -5.94 -26.34
C VAL A 169 -64.04 -7.39 -26.06
N ARG A 170 -65.25 -7.66 -25.57
CA ARG A 170 -65.61 -8.99 -25.04
C ARG A 170 -66.12 -9.98 -26.09
N THR A 171 -66.84 -9.50 -27.10
CA THR A 171 -67.51 -10.36 -28.10
C THR A 171 -67.71 -9.61 -29.42
N PHE A 172 -67.86 -10.38 -30.50
CA PHE A 172 -68.15 -9.90 -31.84
C PHE A 172 -69.34 -10.72 -32.39
N ALA A 173 -70.28 -10.06 -33.06
CA ALA A 173 -71.48 -10.68 -33.60
C ALA A 173 -71.73 -10.25 -35.05
N THR A 174 -72.27 -11.16 -35.88
CA THR A 174 -72.53 -10.92 -37.30
C THR A 174 -74.02 -11.03 -37.61
N GLU A 175 -74.52 -10.15 -38.49
CA GLU A 175 -75.82 -10.32 -39.16
C GLU A 175 -75.63 -10.58 -40.66
N SER A 176 -76.64 -11.18 -41.27
CA SER A 176 -76.52 -11.97 -42.51
C SER A 176 -76.20 -11.18 -43.79
N GLY A 177 -75.17 -11.64 -44.53
CA GLY A 177 -74.91 -11.28 -45.92
C GLY A 177 -73.99 -12.31 -46.59
N THR A 178 -74.19 -12.62 -47.88
CA THR A 178 -73.32 -13.53 -48.64
C THR A 178 -72.00 -12.86 -48.99
N TYR A 179 -70.89 -13.58 -48.76
CA TYR A 179 -69.54 -13.03 -48.75
C TYR A 179 -68.71 -13.48 -49.96
N GLU A 180 -67.90 -12.56 -50.50
CA GLU A 180 -66.72 -12.81 -51.33
C GLU A 180 -65.50 -12.22 -50.59
N PRO A 181 -64.55 -13.04 -50.13
CA PRO A 181 -63.12 -12.75 -50.00
C PRO A 181 -62.60 -11.31 -49.84
N ALA A 182 -62.85 -10.62 -48.72
CA ALA A 182 -61.99 -9.51 -48.28
C ALA A 182 -61.43 -9.84 -46.87
N ASP A 183 -60.44 -10.74 -46.86
CA ASP A 183 -59.48 -10.99 -45.79
C ASP A 183 -60.03 -11.14 -44.35
N SER A 184 -60.00 -12.39 -43.84
CA SER A 184 -60.54 -12.78 -42.52
C SER A 184 -59.66 -12.36 -41.32
N THR A 185 -59.00 -11.21 -41.40
CA THR A 185 -57.92 -10.75 -40.51
C THR A 185 -58.29 -9.51 -39.68
N GLY A 186 -59.58 -9.35 -39.34
CA GLY A 186 -60.12 -8.25 -38.54
C GLY A 186 -59.69 -8.19 -37.06
N PHE A 187 -58.44 -8.58 -36.74
CA PHE A 187 -57.85 -8.58 -35.39
C PHE A 187 -56.38 -8.16 -35.43
N ASN A 188 -56.13 -6.86 -35.46
CA ASN A 188 -54.81 -6.31 -35.15
C ASN A 188 -54.87 -5.56 -33.81
N ALA A 189 -54.46 -6.25 -32.74
CA ALA A 189 -54.28 -5.63 -31.44
C ALA A 189 -52.96 -4.85 -31.41
N TYR A 190 -53.02 -3.54 -31.66
CA TYR A 190 -51.88 -2.64 -31.52
C TYR A 190 -51.96 -1.88 -30.20
N ALA A 191 -51.40 -2.47 -29.15
CA ALA A 191 -51.01 -1.71 -27.97
C ALA A 191 -49.58 -1.23 -28.17
N ASP A 192 -49.39 0.07 -28.36
CA ASP A 192 -48.07 0.69 -28.30
C ASP A 192 -47.44 0.39 -26.92
N PRO A 193 -46.20 -0.15 -26.85
CA PRO A 193 -45.49 -0.31 -25.59
C PRO A 193 -45.35 1.03 -24.86
N VAL A 194 -45.64 1.06 -23.55
CA VAL A 194 -45.55 2.27 -22.74
C VAL A 194 -44.20 2.36 -22.04
N ALA A 195 -43.57 3.54 -22.13
CA ALA A 195 -42.34 3.89 -21.40
C ALA A 195 -42.49 3.65 -19.89
N LYS A 196 -41.48 3.05 -19.26
CA LYS A 196 -41.44 2.92 -17.80
C LYS A 196 -40.87 4.18 -17.17
N GLU A 197 -41.70 4.92 -16.43
CA GLU A 197 -41.28 6.17 -15.78
C GLU A 197 -40.55 5.92 -14.45
N GLY A 198 -39.65 6.84 -14.09
CA GLY A 198 -39.04 6.90 -12.75
C GLY A 198 -37.98 5.82 -12.47
N LEU A 199 -37.32 5.29 -13.50
CA LEU A 199 -36.18 4.40 -13.35
C LEU A 199 -34.95 5.19 -12.86
N VAL A 200 -34.24 4.63 -11.88
CA VAL A 200 -32.98 5.17 -11.34
C VAL A 200 -31.97 4.04 -11.31
N TYR A 201 -30.72 4.28 -11.65
CA TYR A 201 -29.66 3.25 -11.59
C TYR A 201 -29.60 2.60 -10.21
N ASN A 202 -29.59 1.26 -10.19
CA ASN A 202 -29.63 0.46 -8.96
C ASN A 202 -28.60 -0.69 -8.95
N GLY A 203 -27.71 -0.74 -9.94
CA GLY A 203 -26.71 -1.80 -10.13
C GLY A 203 -27.17 -3.03 -10.93
N GLU A 204 -28.46 -3.16 -11.23
CA GLU A 204 -29.05 -4.31 -11.92
C GLU A 204 -29.76 -3.93 -13.23
N PRO A 205 -29.96 -4.85 -14.19
CA PRO A 205 -30.74 -4.58 -15.40
C PRO A 205 -32.21 -4.24 -15.10
N GLN A 206 -32.70 -3.12 -15.65
CA GLN A 206 -34.07 -2.62 -15.46
C GLN A 206 -34.86 -2.64 -16.76
N LEU A 207 -36.07 -3.21 -16.73
CA LEU A 207 -36.98 -3.27 -17.88
C LEU A 207 -37.43 -1.85 -18.28
N LEU A 208 -37.25 -1.47 -19.56
CA LEU A 208 -37.54 -0.12 -20.03
C LEU A 208 -39.03 0.20 -20.28
N ILE A 209 -39.90 -0.82 -20.20
CA ILE A 209 -41.33 -0.71 -20.53
C ILE A 209 -42.21 -1.16 -19.37
N ASP A 210 -43.38 -0.54 -19.24
CA ASP A 210 -44.32 -0.87 -18.16
C ASP A 210 -44.89 -2.29 -18.35
N ASP A 211 -44.72 -3.14 -17.34
CA ASP A 211 -45.21 -4.53 -17.28
C ASP A 211 -46.72 -4.68 -17.56
N SER A 212 -47.50 -3.62 -17.39
CA SER A 212 -48.94 -3.58 -17.71
C SER A 212 -49.23 -3.44 -19.21
N SER A 213 -48.28 -2.95 -20.02
CA SER A 213 -48.39 -2.85 -21.49
C SER A 213 -48.69 -4.19 -22.16
N PHE A 214 -48.26 -5.29 -21.53
CA PHE A 214 -48.45 -6.66 -22.04
C PHE A 214 -49.73 -7.36 -21.55
N LYS A 215 -50.65 -6.67 -20.86
CA LYS A 215 -51.87 -7.30 -20.31
C LYS A 215 -53.01 -7.44 -21.33
N GLY A 216 -52.64 -7.89 -22.53
CA GLY A 216 -53.54 -8.42 -23.56
C GLY A 216 -53.23 -9.89 -23.85
N THR A 217 -54.23 -10.70 -24.18
CA THR A 217 -53.96 -12.08 -24.63
C THR A 217 -53.44 -12.04 -26.06
N PHE A 218 -52.14 -12.25 -26.27
CA PHE A 218 -51.56 -12.46 -27.60
C PHE A 218 -52.03 -13.82 -28.15
N GLY A 219 -53.25 -13.85 -28.65
CA GLY A 219 -53.84 -15.00 -29.32
C GLY A 219 -53.35 -15.12 -30.75
N VAL A 220 -52.17 -15.71 -30.96
CA VAL A 220 -51.84 -16.28 -32.27
C VAL A 220 -52.80 -17.44 -32.49
N VAL A 221 -53.82 -17.23 -33.32
CA VAL A 221 -54.58 -18.33 -33.91
C VAL A 221 -53.73 -18.86 -35.06
N PRO A 222 -53.21 -20.10 -34.99
CA PRO A 222 -52.53 -20.69 -36.14
C PRO A 222 -53.58 -20.94 -37.23
N THR A 223 -53.59 -20.08 -38.24
CA THR A 223 -54.26 -20.35 -39.51
C THR A 223 -53.50 -21.47 -40.23
N ALA A 224 -54.19 -22.24 -41.07
CA ALA A 224 -53.64 -23.45 -41.69
C ALA A 224 -52.69 -23.18 -42.88
N ASP A 225 -52.47 -21.92 -43.21
CA ASP A 225 -51.46 -21.45 -44.17
C ASP A 225 -50.33 -20.76 -43.40
N GLU A 226 -49.09 -21.12 -43.72
CA GLU A 226 -47.86 -20.84 -42.96
C GLU A 226 -47.32 -19.41 -43.17
N GLU A 227 -48.20 -18.43 -43.42
CA GLU A 227 -47.78 -17.05 -43.70
C GLU A 227 -47.53 -16.27 -42.41
N GLN A 228 -46.24 -15.99 -42.25
CA GLN A 228 -45.54 -15.56 -41.05
C GLN A 228 -45.99 -14.17 -40.58
N ARG A 229 -46.29 -14.04 -39.29
CA ARG A 229 -46.54 -12.74 -38.63
C ARG A 229 -45.57 -12.56 -37.47
N TYR A 230 -44.76 -11.51 -37.53
CA TYR A 230 -43.72 -11.23 -36.53
C TYR A 230 -43.99 -9.90 -35.79
N PHE A 231 -43.52 -9.82 -34.55
CA PHE A 231 -43.43 -8.58 -33.79
C PHE A 231 -42.01 -8.47 -33.24
N THR A 232 -41.31 -7.39 -33.55
CA THR A 232 -39.89 -7.22 -33.22
C THR A 232 -39.67 -5.92 -32.44
N TYR A 233 -38.96 -6.03 -31.32
CA TYR A 233 -38.52 -4.91 -30.50
C TYR A 233 -37.00 -4.80 -30.55
N TYR A 234 -36.45 -3.59 -30.63
CA TYR A 234 -35.04 -3.32 -30.43
C TYR A 234 -34.85 -1.91 -29.85
N PHE A 235 -33.67 -1.59 -29.32
CA PHE A 235 -33.41 -0.30 -28.70
C PHE A 235 -31.95 0.13 -28.89
N THR A 236 -31.70 1.44 -28.85
CA THR A 236 -30.36 2.03 -28.96
C THR A 236 -30.10 3.00 -27.81
N ARG A 237 -28.81 3.23 -27.50
CA ARG A 237 -28.36 4.28 -26.59
C ARG A 237 -27.96 5.49 -27.45
N GLY A 238 -28.85 6.47 -27.54
CA GLY A 238 -28.74 7.62 -28.45
C GLY A 238 -29.42 7.43 -29.81
N GLU A 239 -29.60 8.54 -30.53
CA GLU A 239 -30.17 8.57 -31.89
C GLU A 239 -29.29 7.78 -32.87
N GLN A 240 -29.86 6.77 -33.52
CA GLN A 240 -29.28 6.13 -34.69
C GLN A 240 -30.16 6.43 -35.91
N GLU A 241 -29.54 6.93 -36.97
CA GLU A 241 -30.18 7.21 -38.27
C GLU A 241 -30.90 5.95 -38.78
N SER A 242 -32.17 6.09 -39.20
CA SER A 242 -33.15 5.00 -39.31
C SER A 242 -32.90 3.96 -40.41
N ASP A 243 -31.84 4.13 -41.21
CA ASP A 243 -31.80 3.63 -42.59
C ASP A 243 -30.98 2.34 -42.75
N THR A 244 -30.65 1.66 -41.65
CA THR A 244 -29.73 0.49 -41.65
C THR A 244 -30.20 -0.68 -40.78
N TYR A 245 -31.37 -1.23 -41.08
CA TYR A 245 -31.74 -2.57 -40.61
C TYR A 245 -32.53 -3.36 -41.66
N GLU A 246 -32.02 -4.53 -42.05
CA GLU A 246 -32.80 -5.56 -42.75
C GLU A 246 -33.29 -6.57 -41.70
N ALA A 247 -34.60 -6.80 -41.64
CA ALA A 247 -35.17 -7.78 -40.73
C ALA A 247 -34.70 -9.20 -41.12
N GLY A 248 -33.98 -9.86 -40.21
CA GLY A 248 -33.52 -11.23 -40.41
C GLY A 248 -34.70 -12.19 -40.48
N THR A 249 -34.84 -12.89 -41.60
CA THR A 249 -35.79 -14.01 -41.75
C THR A 249 -35.35 -15.18 -40.87
N VAL A 250 -36.30 -15.75 -40.11
CA VAL A 250 -36.06 -16.93 -39.29
C VAL A 250 -37.26 -17.87 -39.37
N ASP A 251 -37.01 -19.12 -39.75
CA ASP A 251 -38.00 -20.20 -39.72
C ASP A 251 -38.54 -20.43 -38.30
N ASP A 252 -39.77 -20.94 -38.21
CA ASP A 252 -40.43 -21.45 -36.99
C ASP A 252 -40.76 -20.45 -35.87
N GLY A 253 -41.59 -19.46 -36.19
CA GLY A 253 -42.88 -19.26 -35.46
C GLY A 253 -42.86 -18.93 -33.96
N VAL A 254 -41.75 -18.50 -33.39
CA VAL A 254 -41.64 -18.01 -32.00
C VAL A 254 -40.94 -16.66 -32.01
N ILE A 255 -41.44 -15.69 -31.24
CA ILE A 255 -40.70 -14.44 -30.94
C ILE A 255 -39.46 -14.85 -30.15
N ASN A 256 -38.33 -15.02 -30.83
CA ASN A 256 -37.12 -15.46 -30.17
C ASN A 256 -36.49 -14.27 -29.43
N ALA A 257 -36.60 -14.29 -28.10
CA ALA A 257 -35.93 -13.34 -27.20
C ALA A 257 -34.41 -13.59 -27.11
N GLU A 258 -33.77 -13.97 -28.23
CA GLU A 258 -32.31 -14.05 -28.37
C GLU A 258 -31.68 -12.67 -28.64
N CYS A 259 -32.46 -11.68 -29.08
CA CYS A 259 -32.09 -10.26 -29.01
C CYS A 259 -32.42 -9.67 -27.62
N ALA A 260 -31.76 -10.20 -26.59
CA ALA A 260 -31.80 -9.61 -25.25
C ALA A 260 -30.99 -8.30 -25.20
N PRO A 261 -31.34 -7.34 -24.31
CA PRO A 261 -32.27 -7.55 -23.19
C PRO A 261 -33.66 -6.90 -23.30
N LEU A 262 -33.80 -5.69 -23.87
CA LEU A 262 -34.94 -4.75 -23.61
C LEU A 262 -35.01 -4.24 -22.14
N TYR A 263 -34.05 -4.70 -21.33
CA TYR A 263 -33.61 -4.12 -20.07
C TYR A 263 -32.35 -3.29 -20.34
N ALA A 264 -32.12 -2.23 -19.58
CA ALA A 264 -30.84 -1.53 -19.55
C ALA A 264 -30.22 -1.57 -18.14
N ALA A 265 -28.90 -1.75 -18.08
CA ALA A 265 -28.15 -1.84 -16.83
C ALA A 265 -27.50 -0.51 -16.42
N ASP A 266 -27.22 0.38 -17.36
CA ASP A 266 -26.61 1.69 -17.13
C ASP A 266 -27.66 2.79 -16.95
N ALA A 267 -27.25 3.96 -16.46
CA ALA A 267 -28.07 5.17 -16.57
C ALA A 267 -27.92 5.83 -17.96
N GLY A 268 -28.92 6.61 -18.35
CA GLY A 268 -28.96 7.35 -19.60
C GLY A 268 -30.33 7.31 -20.28
N GLU A 269 -30.38 7.95 -21.44
CA GLU A 269 -31.54 7.97 -22.33
C GLU A 269 -31.44 6.84 -23.37
N TYR A 270 -32.53 6.10 -23.54
CA TYR A 270 -32.66 4.97 -24.44
C TYR A 270 -33.83 5.20 -25.39
N THR A 271 -33.63 4.99 -26.68
CA THR A 271 -34.72 5.02 -27.66
C THR A 271 -35.15 3.59 -27.94
N VAL A 272 -36.39 3.25 -27.60
CA VAL A 272 -37.01 1.96 -27.88
C VAL A 272 -37.76 2.05 -29.21
N TYR A 273 -37.38 1.22 -30.16
CA TYR A 273 -38.03 1.10 -31.46
C TYR A 273 -38.87 -0.17 -31.49
N TYR A 274 -40.05 -0.09 -32.08
CA TYR A 274 -40.92 -1.23 -32.28
C TYR A 274 -41.55 -1.20 -33.67
N MET A 275 -41.68 -2.38 -34.26
CA MET A 275 -42.17 -2.58 -35.62
C MET A 275 -43.24 -3.66 -35.64
N TRP A 276 -44.26 -3.44 -36.46
CA TRP A 276 -45.28 -4.43 -36.76
C TRP A 276 -45.46 -4.54 -38.27
N ASP A 277 -45.68 -5.76 -38.75
CA ASP A 277 -45.98 -6.04 -40.15
C ASP A 277 -47.32 -6.77 -40.26
N CYS A 278 -48.12 -6.46 -41.29
CA CYS A 278 -49.41 -7.08 -41.50
C CYS A 278 -49.58 -7.59 -42.94
N ASP A 279 -49.31 -8.88 -43.10
CA ASP A 279 -49.37 -9.72 -44.32
C ASP A 279 -48.61 -9.19 -45.56
N GLY A 280 -47.69 -10.02 -46.06
CA GLY A 280 -46.78 -9.70 -47.18
C GLY A 280 -47.45 -9.57 -48.56
N GLU A 281 -48.78 -9.54 -48.64
CA GLU A 281 -49.53 -9.38 -49.90
C GLU A 281 -50.00 -7.92 -50.14
N PHE A 282 -49.91 -7.03 -49.14
CA PHE A 282 -50.18 -5.60 -49.31
C PHE A 282 -48.90 -4.75 -49.29
N ASP A 283 -48.54 -4.20 -50.45
CA ASP A 283 -47.45 -3.23 -50.64
C ASP A 283 -47.80 -1.90 -49.93
N GLY A 284 -47.50 -1.82 -48.62
CA GLY A 284 -47.80 -0.68 -47.73
C GLY A 284 -48.24 -0.99 -46.29
N GLY A 285 -48.07 -2.23 -45.78
CA GLY A 285 -48.58 -2.66 -44.46
C GLY A 285 -47.68 -2.41 -43.23
N THR A 286 -46.37 -2.21 -43.40
CA THR A 286 -45.43 -2.14 -42.27
C THR A 286 -45.53 -0.81 -41.51
N GLY A 287 -45.69 -0.86 -40.19
CA GLY A 287 -45.65 0.29 -39.31
C GLY A 287 -44.48 0.21 -38.33
N ASN A 288 -43.82 1.34 -38.11
CA ASN A 288 -42.76 1.49 -37.11
C ASN A 288 -43.00 2.75 -36.28
N ASN A 289 -42.62 2.70 -35.01
CA ASN A 289 -42.63 3.87 -34.13
C ASN A 289 -41.58 3.70 -33.02
N SER A 290 -41.32 4.77 -32.27
CA SER A 290 -40.39 4.75 -31.15
C SER A 290 -40.79 5.71 -30.02
N PHE A 291 -40.19 5.50 -28.85
CA PHE A 291 -40.31 6.38 -27.69
C PHE A 291 -39.00 6.34 -26.90
N THR A 292 -38.74 7.37 -26.10
CA THR A 292 -37.58 7.42 -25.21
C THR A 292 -37.92 6.98 -23.79
N VAL A 293 -36.93 6.40 -23.12
CA VAL A 293 -36.97 5.99 -21.71
C VAL A 293 -35.67 6.43 -21.06
N THR A 294 -35.76 7.08 -19.91
CA THR A 294 -34.59 7.53 -19.15
C THR A 294 -34.44 6.69 -17.89
N ILE A 295 -33.23 6.15 -17.69
CA ILE A 295 -32.78 5.69 -16.39
C ILE A 295 -31.96 6.84 -15.80
N ASP A 296 -32.47 7.48 -14.76
CA ASP A 296 -31.77 8.55 -14.06
C ASP A 296 -30.53 8.00 -13.34
N LYS A 297 -29.49 8.84 -13.23
CA LYS A 297 -28.30 8.53 -12.44
C LYS A 297 -28.66 8.36 -10.96
N ALA A 298 -28.01 7.42 -10.29
CA ALA A 298 -28.10 7.30 -8.83
C ALA A 298 -27.39 8.47 -8.13
N ILE A 299 -27.79 8.76 -6.89
CA ILE A 299 -27.03 9.66 -6.00
C ILE A 299 -26.33 8.77 -4.95
N PRO A 300 -24.99 8.76 -4.87
CA PRO A 300 -24.28 7.95 -3.88
C PRO A 300 -24.59 8.41 -2.44
N GLU A 301 -25.02 7.48 -1.60
CA GLU A 301 -25.08 7.71 -0.15
C GLU A 301 -23.70 7.40 0.44
N VAL A 302 -23.08 8.37 1.10
CA VAL A 302 -21.70 8.28 1.61
C VAL A 302 -21.69 8.09 3.13
N THR A 303 -21.00 7.05 3.59
CA THR A 303 -20.55 6.91 4.97
C THR A 303 -19.17 7.54 5.09
N ALA A 304 -19.04 8.56 5.93
CA ALA A 304 -17.81 9.32 6.09
C ALA A 304 -16.62 8.45 6.53
N PRO A 305 -15.39 8.75 6.07
CA PRO A 305 -14.17 8.20 6.65
C PRO A 305 -14.01 8.63 8.12
N THR A 306 -13.20 7.90 8.88
CA THR A 306 -12.95 8.17 10.30
C THR A 306 -11.52 8.66 10.50
N ALA A 307 -11.31 9.74 11.25
CA ALA A 307 -9.97 10.20 11.62
C ALA A 307 -9.24 9.11 12.43
N ASN A 308 -7.97 8.87 12.11
CA ASN A 308 -7.12 8.03 12.93
C ASN A 308 -6.55 8.84 14.11
N GLU A 309 -6.38 8.22 15.28
CA GLU A 309 -5.64 8.80 16.40
C GLU A 309 -4.15 8.57 16.15
N LEU A 310 -3.38 9.65 15.95
CA LEU A 310 -2.00 9.60 15.48
C LEU A 310 -1.08 10.46 16.34
N THR A 311 0.14 9.96 16.59
CA THR A 311 1.24 10.71 17.21
C THR A 311 2.45 10.64 16.30
N TYR A 312 3.26 11.70 16.26
CA TYR A 312 4.46 11.77 15.44
C TYR A 312 5.43 10.62 15.76
N ASN A 313 5.83 9.87 14.72
CA ASN A 313 6.74 8.74 14.82
C ASN A 313 7.93 8.81 13.82
N GLY A 314 8.00 9.86 13.00
CA GLY A 314 9.02 10.04 11.96
C GLY A 314 8.75 9.34 10.62
N GLU A 315 7.64 8.60 10.48
CA GLU A 315 7.24 7.88 9.26
C GLU A 315 5.94 8.43 8.67
N ALA A 316 5.58 8.02 7.44
CA ALA A 316 4.31 8.39 6.83
C ALA A 316 3.15 7.56 7.41
N GLN A 317 2.13 8.23 7.92
CA GLN A 317 0.98 7.63 8.59
C GLN A 317 -0.31 7.91 7.80
N GLU A 318 -1.17 6.91 7.65
CA GLU A 318 -2.51 7.06 7.05
C GLU A 318 -3.40 7.93 7.95
N LEU A 319 -3.94 9.02 7.39
CA LEU A 319 -4.70 10.01 8.15
C LEU A 319 -6.12 9.54 8.54
N VAL A 320 -6.73 8.69 7.71
CA VAL A 320 -8.10 8.23 7.91
C VAL A 320 -8.25 6.73 7.69
N THR A 321 -9.15 6.12 8.44
CA THR A 321 -9.75 4.85 8.06
C THR A 321 -10.80 5.11 6.98
N ALA A 322 -10.73 4.36 5.89
CA ALA A 322 -11.57 4.54 4.70
C ALA A 322 -13.07 4.55 5.01
N GLY A 323 -13.80 5.48 4.37
CA GLY A 323 -15.25 5.49 4.35
C GLY A 323 -15.82 4.52 3.32
N SER A 324 -17.14 4.55 3.12
CA SER A 324 -17.83 3.72 2.12
C SER A 324 -18.98 4.45 1.46
N SER A 325 -19.49 3.92 0.35
CA SER A 325 -20.64 4.48 -0.36
C SER A 325 -21.50 3.39 -0.98
N THR A 326 -22.76 3.70 -1.30
CA THR A 326 -23.67 2.77 -2.00
C THR A 326 -23.30 2.55 -3.46
N PHE A 327 -22.64 3.54 -4.09
CA PHE A 327 -22.14 3.47 -5.47
C PHE A 327 -20.77 4.14 -5.56
N GLY A 328 -19.90 3.59 -6.42
CA GLY A 328 -18.53 4.08 -6.59
C GLY A 328 -17.59 3.76 -5.42
N LYS A 329 -16.47 4.47 -5.39
CA LYS A 329 -15.53 4.51 -4.26
C LYS A 329 -15.35 5.95 -3.81
N LEU A 330 -14.90 6.15 -2.58
CA LEU A 330 -14.45 7.46 -2.12
C LEU A 330 -13.06 7.76 -2.70
N SER A 331 -12.92 8.96 -3.24
CA SER A 331 -11.63 9.60 -3.53
C SER A 331 -11.36 10.65 -2.46
N TYR A 332 -10.08 10.84 -2.11
CA TYR A 332 -9.60 11.68 -1.01
C TYR A 332 -8.66 12.77 -1.51
N SER A 333 -8.55 13.86 -0.75
CA SER A 333 -7.70 15.01 -1.09
C SER A 333 -7.20 15.74 0.18
N LEU A 334 -6.00 16.32 0.10
CA LEU A 334 -5.43 17.21 1.12
C LEU A 334 -5.42 18.69 0.74
N ASP A 335 -5.60 19.01 -0.56
CA ASP A 335 -5.70 20.39 -1.06
C ASP A 335 -7.16 20.82 -1.31
N GLY A 336 -8.09 19.86 -1.37
CA GLY A 336 -9.50 20.07 -1.71
C GLY A 336 -9.78 20.16 -3.22
N GLU A 337 -8.74 20.09 -4.06
CA GLU A 337 -8.78 20.26 -5.52
C GLU A 337 -8.43 18.96 -6.27
N THR A 338 -7.37 18.27 -5.85
CA THR A 338 -6.82 17.05 -6.46
C THR A 338 -7.25 15.83 -5.67
N TYR A 339 -8.04 14.93 -6.28
CA TYR A 339 -8.58 13.74 -5.62
C TYR A 339 -7.98 12.44 -6.17
N SER A 340 -7.75 11.44 -5.31
CA SER A 340 -7.33 10.07 -5.69
C SER A 340 -8.04 9.00 -4.85
N GLU A 341 -8.12 7.75 -5.32
CA GLU A 341 -8.65 6.63 -4.52
C GLU A 341 -7.72 6.18 -3.37
N GLU A 342 -6.52 6.76 -3.25
CA GLU A 342 -5.53 6.38 -2.23
C GLU A 342 -5.82 7.09 -0.90
N ILE A 343 -5.59 6.39 0.22
CA ILE A 343 -5.73 6.98 1.55
C ILE A 343 -4.59 7.99 1.77
N PRO A 344 -4.89 9.26 2.10
CA PRO A 344 -3.88 10.28 2.23
C PRO A 344 -3.00 10.02 3.46
N THR A 345 -1.70 10.19 3.29
CA THR A 345 -0.70 10.02 4.36
C THR A 345 0.01 11.34 4.67
N ALA A 346 0.46 11.50 5.90
CA ALA A 346 1.37 12.57 6.31
C ALA A 346 2.40 12.10 7.34
N THR A 347 3.52 12.81 7.44
CA THR A 347 4.63 12.47 8.35
C THR A 347 4.82 13.48 9.48
N ALA A 348 4.61 14.77 9.22
CA ALA A 348 4.80 15.81 10.22
C ALA A 348 3.65 15.82 11.24
N ALA A 349 3.93 16.28 12.46
CA ALA A 349 2.86 16.65 13.39
C ALA A 349 2.09 17.87 12.85
N GLY A 350 0.82 17.97 13.21
CA GLY A 350 -0.05 19.08 12.83
C GLY A 350 -1.46 18.66 12.43
N LYS A 351 -2.23 19.65 11.98
CA LYS A 351 -3.63 19.49 11.57
C LYS A 351 -3.75 19.37 10.06
N TYR A 352 -4.51 18.37 9.63
CA TYR A 352 -4.77 18.05 8.22
C TYR A 352 -6.28 18.06 7.98
N THR A 353 -6.72 18.71 6.90
CA THR A 353 -8.11 18.58 6.42
C THR A 353 -8.13 17.55 5.32
N VAL A 354 -8.79 16.41 5.56
CA VAL A 354 -9.01 15.38 4.55
C VAL A 354 -10.38 15.62 3.93
N TRP A 355 -10.38 16.00 2.64
CA TRP A 355 -11.59 16.11 1.82
C TRP A 355 -11.88 14.76 1.17
N TYR A 356 -13.17 14.45 0.97
CA TYR A 356 -13.59 13.21 0.32
C TYR A 356 -14.89 13.38 -0.48
N LYS A 357 -15.02 12.64 -1.59
CA LYS A 357 -16.23 12.54 -2.41
C LYS A 357 -16.26 11.23 -3.21
N VAL A 358 -17.42 10.87 -3.74
CA VAL A 358 -17.54 9.93 -4.86
C VAL A 358 -17.56 10.73 -6.15
N GLU A 359 -16.74 10.36 -7.13
CA GLU A 359 -16.70 11.02 -8.44
C GLU A 359 -17.92 10.66 -9.31
N GLU A 360 -18.35 11.61 -10.15
CA GLU A 360 -19.39 11.42 -11.15
C GLU A 360 -18.99 10.33 -12.17
N THR A 361 -19.97 9.53 -12.59
CA THR A 361 -19.82 8.61 -13.74
C THR A 361 -21.01 8.71 -14.68
N SER A 362 -21.09 7.83 -15.69
CA SER A 362 -22.30 7.68 -16.50
C SER A 362 -23.51 7.21 -15.70
N ASN A 363 -23.32 6.52 -14.56
CA ASN A 363 -24.38 5.78 -13.86
C ASN A 363 -24.80 6.43 -12.52
N TRP A 364 -23.98 7.30 -11.95
CA TRP A 364 -24.29 8.05 -10.73
C TRP A 364 -23.67 9.45 -10.76
N GLU A 365 -24.30 10.37 -10.03
CA GLU A 365 -23.80 11.73 -9.83
C GLU A 365 -22.63 11.77 -8.84
N SER A 366 -21.84 12.84 -8.87
CA SER A 366 -20.86 13.12 -7.81
C SER A 366 -21.59 13.28 -6.47
N SER A 367 -21.00 12.78 -5.38
CA SER A 367 -21.54 13.06 -4.04
C SER A 367 -21.31 14.53 -3.65
N GLU A 368 -22.01 15.00 -2.62
CA GLU A 368 -21.55 16.20 -1.91
C GLU A 368 -20.12 15.97 -1.39
N VAL A 369 -19.30 17.03 -1.40
CA VAL A 369 -17.92 16.97 -0.92
C VAL A 369 -17.94 17.09 0.60
N GLY A 370 -17.49 16.04 1.28
CA GLY A 370 -17.26 16.06 2.72
C GLY A 370 -15.83 16.42 3.08
N SER A 371 -15.61 16.81 4.33
CA SER A 371 -14.26 16.92 4.89
C SER A 371 -14.26 16.64 6.39
N LEU A 372 -13.09 16.28 6.91
CA LEU A 372 -12.85 16.12 8.34
C LEU A 372 -11.43 16.53 8.72
N GLU A 373 -11.25 16.98 9.96
CA GLU A 373 -9.94 17.33 10.51
C GLU A 373 -9.29 16.10 11.17
N VAL A 374 -8.04 15.81 10.82
CA VAL A 374 -7.17 14.82 11.44
C VAL A 374 -6.01 15.55 12.08
N THR A 375 -5.60 15.16 13.28
CA THR A 375 -4.38 15.69 13.93
C THR A 375 -3.36 14.57 14.08
N ILE A 376 -2.12 14.82 13.67
CA ILE A 376 -0.96 14.05 14.12
C ILE A 376 -0.38 14.83 15.30
N ASP A 377 -0.51 14.29 16.51
CA ASP A 377 -0.02 14.96 17.73
C ASP A 377 1.51 14.98 17.76
N HIS A 378 2.08 16.06 18.30
CA HIS A 378 3.52 16.19 18.54
C HIS A 378 4.04 15.13 19.52
N LEU A 379 5.31 14.71 19.38
CA LEU A 379 5.93 13.73 20.27
C LEU A 379 6.75 14.42 21.38
N TYR A 380 6.15 14.59 22.56
CA TYR A 380 6.81 15.22 23.70
C TYR A 380 7.76 14.27 24.45
N THR A 381 9.07 14.47 24.26
CA THR A 381 10.14 13.73 24.95
C THR A 381 10.49 14.41 26.26
N LYS A 382 10.37 13.69 27.38
CA LYS A 382 10.67 14.20 28.73
C LYS A 382 12.18 14.21 29.02
N HIS A 383 12.65 15.32 29.59
CA HIS A 383 14.00 15.49 30.16
C HIS A 383 13.90 15.67 31.68
N GLU A 384 14.59 14.83 32.45
CA GLU A 384 14.60 14.91 33.91
C GLU A 384 15.63 15.94 34.41
N LYS A 385 15.34 16.56 35.55
CA LYS A 385 16.28 17.49 36.21
C LYS A 385 17.61 16.78 36.54
N ALA A 386 18.71 17.26 35.99
CA ALA A 386 20.05 16.72 36.19
C ALA A 386 21.13 17.81 36.12
N ASP A 387 22.25 17.63 36.82
CA ASP A 387 23.44 18.48 36.63
C ASP A 387 24.16 18.08 35.34
N ALA A 388 24.63 19.06 34.56
CA ALA A 388 25.39 18.79 33.32
C ALA A 388 26.67 17.98 33.59
N THR A 389 27.05 17.09 32.68
CA THR A 389 28.29 16.31 32.75
C THR A 389 29.38 16.97 31.90
N CYS A 390 30.47 16.27 31.58
CA CYS A 390 31.48 16.77 30.63
C CYS A 390 30.99 16.68 29.17
N THR A 391 30.12 15.72 28.87
CA THR A 391 29.70 15.35 27.50
C THR A 391 28.21 15.53 27.24
N GLU A 392 27.39 15.57 28.29
CA GLU A 392 25.93 15.66 28.22
C GLU A 392 25.45 16.95 28.89
N ASP A 393 24.49 17.62 28.24
CA ASP A 393 23.77 18.74 28.81
C ASP A 393 22.95 18.30 30.04
N GLY A 394 22.81 19.21 31.00
CA GLY A 394 21.94 19.06 32.15
C GLY A 394 20.65 19.87 32.02
N ALA A 395 19.80 19.77 33.04
CA ALA A 395 18.48 20.38 33.09
C ALA A 395 18.24 21.03 34.46
N LYS A 396 17.92 22.33 34.48
CA LYS A 396 17.66 23.09 35.72
C LYS A 396 16.41 22.59 36.45
N GLU A 397 15.45 22.12 35.68
CA GLU A 397 14.17 21.53 36.10
C GLU A 397 13.70 20.52 35.05
N VAL A 398 12.54 19.90 35.28
CA VAL A 398 11.95 18.95 34.32
C VAL A 398 11.33 19.74 33.17
N TYR A 399 11.59 19.33 31.92
CA TYR A 399 10.98 19.90 30.73
C TYR A 399 10.71 18.81 29.67
N TRP A 400 9.97 19.18 28.63
CA TRP A 400 9.71 18.34 27.47
C TRP A 400 10.19 19.03 26.19
N THR A 401 10.53 18.25 25.16
CA THR A 401 10.81 18.75 23.82
C THR A 401 9.99 18.02 22.78
N ASN A 402 9.45 18.73 21.78
CA ASN A 402 8.85 18.09 20.59
C ASN A 402 9.92 17.79 19.52
N GLU A 403 9.49 17.18 18.41
CA GLU A 403 10.35 16.87 17.26
C GLU A 403 10.88 18.09 16.49
N LEU A 404 10.33 19.28 16.74
CA LEU A 404 10.81 20.56 16.18
C LEU A 404 11.95 21.18 17.00
N GLY A 405 12.24 20.64 18.19
CA GLY A 405 13.24 21.17 19.12
C GLY A 405 12.73 22.34 19.98
N GLU A 406 11.41 22.54 20.05
CA GLU A 406 10.76 23.50 20.94
C GLU A 406 10.66 22.93 22.36
N PHE A 407 10.63 23.79 23.38
CA PHE A 407 10.70 23.40 24.79
C PHE A 407 9.38 23.69 25.51
N PHE A 408 8.95 22.77 26.39
CA PHE A 408 7.68 22.86 27.10
C PHE A 408 7.81 22.48 28.57
N SER A 409 6.94 23.01 29.43
CA SER A 409 6.90 22.73 30.87
C SER A 409 5.90 21.64 31.27
N ASP A 410 5.18 21.07 30.30
CA ASP A 410 4.20 20.00 30.46
C ASP A 410 4.33 18.93 29.35
N ASP A 411 3.64 17.80 29.52
CA ASP A 411 3.69 16.62 28.65
C ASP A 411 2.76 16.68 27.43
N LYS A 412 2.10 17.82 27.18
CA LYS A 412 1.17 18.05 26.06
C LYS A 412 1.54 19.23 25.17
N GLY A 413 2.56 19.98 25.55
CA GLY A 413 3.00 21.21 24.89
C GLY A 413 2.03 22.38 25.01
N GLU A 414 1.20 22.41 26.06
CA GLU A 414 0.28 23.53 26.30
C GLU A 414 1.03 24.81 26.77
N ASN A 415 2.21 24.66 27.38
CA ASN A 415 3.00 25.73 28.00
C ASN A 415 4.45 25.72 27.49
N GLU A 416 4.67 26.37 26.34
CA GLU A 416 5.99 26.63 25.74
C GLU A 416 6.89 27.46 26.68
N ILE A 417 8.19 27.13 26.71
CA ILE A 417 9.21 27.80 27.51
C ILE A 417 10.49 28.02 26.68
N ASP A 418 11.38 28.88 27.18
CA ASP A 418 12.68 29.11 26.54
C ASP A 418 13.71 28.02 26.88
N SER A 419 14.63 27.80 25.95
CA SER A 419 15.81 26.92 26.03
C SER A 419 16.69 27.12 27.28
N SER A 420 16.56 28.23 28.02
CA SER A 420 17.28 28.49 29.27
C SER A 420 17.05 27.48 30.39
N VAL A 421 16.14 26.51 30.28
CA VAL A 421 16.10 25.33 31.17
C VAL A 421 17.31 24.40 31.01
N VAL A 422 17.96 24.40 29.85
CA VAL A 422 19.16 23.60 29.57
C VAL A 422 20.39 24.17 30.28
N ILE A 423 21.25 23.29 30.76
CA ILE A 423 22.59 23.59 31.28
C ILE A 423 23.58 22.96 30.30
N PRO A 424 24.31 23.74 29.48
CA PRO A 424 25.26 23.17 28.53
C PRO A 424 26.30 22.28 29.22
N ALA A 425 26.72 21.22 28.52
CA ALA A 425 27.79 20.32 28.93
C ALA A 425 29.05 21.12 29.32
N LYS A 426 29.70 20.71 30.41
CA LYS A 426 30.83 21.42 31.02
C LYS A 426 32.10 21.39 30.16
N GLY A 427 32.15 20.50 29.16
CA GLY A 427 33.38 20.17 28.44
C GLY A 427 34.37 19.42 29.33
N HIS A 428 35.57 19.17 28.79
CA HIS A 428 36.66 18.51 29.50
C HIS A 428 37.64 19.55 30.09
N ASP A 429 37.90 19.46 31.39
CA ASP A 429 39.01 20.16 32.08
C ASP A 429 40.19 19.19 32.19
N TYR A 430 41.01 19.15 31.13
CA TYR A 430 42.16 18.25 31.03
C TYR A 430 43.30 18.66 31.97
N ASP A 431 43.90 17.68 32.65
CA ASP A 431 45.03 17.91 33.55
C ASP A 431 46.34 18.17 32.80
N THR A 432 46.58 19.46 32.58
CA THR A 432 47.77 20.04 31.97
C THR A 432 48.98 20.14 32.91
N GLU A 433 48.86 19.72 34.17
CA GLU A 433 49.97 19.69 35.14
C GLU A 433 50.58 18.29 35.33
N ALA A 434 49.79 17.23 35.15
CA ALA A 434 50.22 15.83 35.34
C ALA A 434 49.94 14.89 34.14
N PRO A 435 50.39 15.20 32.91
CA PRO A 435 50.23 14.31 31.77
C PRO A 435 51.11 13.06 31.84
N VAL A 436 50.66 11.96 31.23
CA VAL A 436 51.35 10.66 31.25
C VAL A 436 52.05 10.41 29.91
N TRP A 437 53.37 10.25 29.93
CA TRP A 437 54.17 9.93 28.75
C TRP A 437 54.33 8.42 28.55
N THR A 438 54.12 7.95 27.32
CA THR A 438 54.30 6.55 26.92
C THR A 438 55.32 6.43 25.82
N TRP A 439 56.45 5.75 26.09
CA TRP A 439 57.56 5.55 25.15
C TRP A 439 57.60 4.12 24.63
N THR A 440 57.22 3.90 23.37
CA THR A 440 57.21 2.58 22.73
C THR A 440 58.39 2.44 21.77
N LYS A 441 59.23 1.41 21.92
CA LYS A 441 60.36 1.16 21.02
C LYS A 441 59.85 0.70 19.65
N SER A 442 60.33 1.31 18.57
CA SER A 442 60.01 0.95 17.18
C SER A 442 61.27 0.80 16.33
N GLU A 443 61.14 0.34 15.09
CA GLU A 443 62.28 0.05 14.19
C GLU A 443 63.18 1.27 13.93
N ASN A 444 62.62 2.48 14.02
CA ASN A 444 63.32 3.74 13.77
C ASN A 444 63.50 4.60 15.05
N GLY A 445 63.44 4.00 16.24
CA GLY A 445 63.65 4.68 17.52
C GLY A 445 62.48 4.48 18.49
N PHE A 446 61.72 5.55 18.74
CA PHE A 446 60.57 5.53 19.63
C PHE A 446 59.34 6.19 19.00
N ASP A 447 58.19 5.52 19.12
CA ASP A 447 56.88 6.13 19.01
C ASP A 447 56.44 6.57 20.41
N VAL A 448 56.16 7.88 20.56
CA VAL A 448 55.85 8.49 21.86
C VAL A 448 54.48 9.16 21.81
N GLY A 449 53.68 8.89 22.84
CA GLY A 449 52.42 9.58 23.10
C GLY A 449 52.45 10.27 24.46
N ILE A 450 51.69 11.35 24.58
CA ILE A 450 51.38 12.02 25.84
C ILE A 450 49.87 11.98 26.04
N GLN A 451 49.43 11.53 27.22
CA GLN A 451 48.02 11.42 27.59
C GLN A 451 47.66 12.48 28.62
N PHE A 452 46.60 13.24 28.34
CA PHE A 452 45.96 14.17 29.28
C PHE A 452 44.68 13.53 29.81
N LYS A 453 44.36 13.75 31.09
CA LYS A 453 43.16 13.19 31.71
C LYS A 453 42.24 14.28 32.24
N CYS A 454 40.96 14.24 31.90
CA CYS A 454 39.97 15.18 32.42
C CYS A 454 39.81 15.00 33.93
N LYS A 455 39.97 16.09 34.70
CA LYS A 455 39.86 16.10 36.16
C LYS A 455 38.45 15.75 36.66
N THR A 456 37.44 15.98 35.83
CA THR A 456 36.01 15.87 36.19
C THR A 456 35.42 14.50 35.85
N CYS A 457 35.56 14.02 34.61
CA CYS A 457 35.02 12.72 34.18
C CYS A 457 36.06 11.59 34.10
N GLY A 458 37.34 11.93 33.97
CA GLY A 458 38.41 10.94 33.79
C GLY A 458 38.65 10.48 32.34
N ASP A 459 37.93 11.04 31.36
CA ASP A 459 38.22 10.82 29.93
C ASP A 459 39.64 11.28 29.57
N THR A 460 40.21 10.69 28.53
CA THR A 460 41.61 10.88 28.14
C THR A 460 41.76 11.39 26.71
N GLU A 461 42.64 12.36 26.52
CA GLU A 461 43.07 12.86 25.22
C GLU A 461 44.52 12.42 24.98
N ASP A 462 44.78 11.72 23.86
CA ASP A 462 46.08 11.15 23.51
C ASP A 462 46.71 11.91 22.34
N ILE A 463 47.78 12.66 22.61
CA ILE A 463 48.52 13.42 21.60
C ILE A 463 49.80 12.66 21.22
N LYS A 464 50.01 12.45 19.91
CA LYS A 464 51.29 11.92 19.41
C LYS A 464 52.37 13.00 19.50
N ALA A 465 53.51 12.67 20.12
CA ALA A 465 54.65 13.57 20.22
C ALA A 465 55.58 13.43 19.01
N GLU A 466 56.19 14.55 18.60
CA GLU A 466 57.31 14.55 17.66
C GLU A 466 58.59 14.17 18.41
N VAL A 467 59.34 13.20 17.90
CA VAL A 467 60.55 12.68 18.54
C VAL A 467 61.77 13.07 17.74
N SER A 468 62.77 13.60 18.43
CA SER A 468 64.11 13.87 17.88
C SER A 468 65.16 13.19 18.74
N SER A 469 66.30 12.83 18.14
CA SER A 469 67.43 12.24 18.85
C SER A 469 68.70 13.07 18.66
N LYS A 470 69.56 13.04 19.67
CA LYS A 470 70.90 13.61 19.61
C LYS A 470 71.88 12.66 20.28
N ASP A 471 72.79 12.13 19.47
CA ASP A 471 73.96 11.37 19.86
C ASP A 471 75.14 12.33 20.12
N ASP A 472 75.89 12.12 21.20
CA ASP A 472 77.13 12.84 21.53
C ASP A 472 78.42 11.98 21.45
N GLY A 473 78.30 10.74 20.98
CA GLY A 473 79.35 9.72 20.91
C GLY A 473 79.49 8.89 22.18
N LYS A 474 78.66 9.12 23.20
CA LYS A 474 78.57 8.33 24.44
C LYS A 474 77.13 7.97 24.81
N GLN A 475 76.19 8.89 24.57
CA GLN A 475 74.78 8.71 24.86
C GLN A 475 73.91 9.31 23.75
N THR A 476 72.84 8.60 23.41
CA THR A 476 71.74 9.13 22.59
C THR A 476 70.64 9.62 23.51
N THR A 477 70.43 10.94 23.49
CA THR A 477 69.28 11.58 24.14
C THR A 477 68.14 11.69 23.14
N TYR A 478 67.03 11.00 23.41
CA TYR A 478 65.76 11.22 22.72
C TYR A 478 64.97 12.31 23.44
N THR A 479 64.43 13.26 22.68
CA THR A 479 63.56 14.35 23.15
C THR A 479 62.24 14.26 22.42
N ALA A 480 61.16 14.07 23.16
CA ALA A 480 59.80 14.08 22.65
C ALA A 480 59.14 15.43 22.95
N ILE A 481 58.46 16.00 21.96
CA ILE A 481 57.78 17.30 22.05
C ILE A 481 56.33 17.13 21.59
N ALA A 482 55.40 17.61 22.39
CA ALA A 482 53.98 17.65 22.06
C ALA A 482 53.41 19.04 22.33
N VAL A 483 52.38 19.44 21.58
CA VAL A 483 51.64 20.69 21.80
C VAL A 483 50.20 20.37 22.09
N PHE A 484 49.68 20.87 23.20
CA PHE A 484 48.29 20.69 23.62
C PHE A 484 47.82 21.96 24.34
N ASP A 485 46.63 22.47 23.99
CA ASP A 485 46.08 23.73 24.49
C ASP A 485 47.08 24.90 24.44
N GLU A 486 47.65 25.14 23.24
CA GLU A 486 48.72 26.11 22.93
C GLU A 486 50.04 25.97 23.72
N LYS A 487 50.12 25.01 24.66
CA LYS A 487 51.27 24.77 25.53
C LYS A 487 52.14 23.64 25.02
N THR A 488 53.46 23.85 25.03
CA THR A 488 54.45 22.83 24.69
C THR A 488 54.82 21.98 25.91
N TYR A 489 54.83 20.67 25.71
CA TYR A 489 55.28 19.67 26.67
C TYR A 489 56.53 18.97 26.12
N THR A 490 57.47 18.65 27.00
CA THR A 490 58.72 17.97 26.63
C THR A 490 59.07 16.91 27.66
N ASP A 491 59.47 15.74 27.19
CA ASP A 491 60.05 14.67 27.99
C ASP A 491 61.29 14.10 27.29
N THR A 492 62.23 13.54 28.07
CA THR A 492 63.51 13.05 27.55
C THR A 492 63.84 11.66 28.05
N LYS A 493 64.44 10.86 27.17
CA LYS A 493 64.89 9.51 27.47
C LYS A 493 66.31 9.31 26.95
N ILE A 494 67.21 8.91 27.83
CA ILE A 494 68.64 8.77 27.56
C ILE A 494 68.99 7.28 27.46
N PHE A 495 69.82 6.93 26.49
CA PHE A 495 70.45 5.61 26.36
C PHE A 495 71.96 5.76 26.30
N ASP A 496 72.69 4.88 27.00
CA ASP A 496 74.13 4.77 26.90
C ASP A 496 74.52 3.99 25.64
N ASP A 497 75.30 4.60 24.77
CA ASP A 497 75.82 4.01 23.53
C ASP A 497 77.27 3.53 23.69
N THR A 498 77.91 3.82 24.84
CA THR A 498 79.26 3.37 25.18
C THR A 498 79.30 2.46 26.39
N TYR A 499 80.10 1.40 26.28
CA TYR A 499 80.32 0.39 27.32
C TYR A 499 81.81 0.13 27.53
N THR A 500 82.15 -0.39 28.70
CA THR A 500 83.49 -0.84 29.05
C THR A 500 83.62 -2.34 28.82
N VAL A 501 84.75 -2.78 28.26
CA VAL A 501 85.08 -4.21 28.17
C VAL A 501 86.45 -4.45 28.77
N THR A 502 86.50 -5.22 29.86
CA THR A 502 87.74 -5.59 30.55
C THR A 502 88.10 -7.03 30.22
N VAL A 503 89.28 -7.24 29.61
CA VAL A 503 89.77 -8.58 29.23
C VAL A 503 90.87 -9.05 30.18
N LYS A 504 90.60 -10.10 30.95
CA LYS A 504 91.56 -10.72 31.87
C LYS A 504 92.18 -11.98 31.25
N GLY A 505 93.49 -12.15 31.39
CA GLY A 505 94.21 -13.37 30.95
C GLY A 505 94.41 -13.50 29.43
N GLY A 506 94.02 -12.51 28.63
CA GLY A 506 94.24 -12.44 27.18
C GLY A 506 94.31 -10.98 26.70
N THR A 507 94.18 -10.75 25.40
CA THR A 507 94.34 -9.42 24.77
C THR A 507 93.28 -9.16 23.70
N ILE A 508 92.95 -7.90 23.45
CA ILE A 508 92.09 -7.49 22.32
C ILE A 508 92.98 -7.31 21.08
N ALA A 509 92.64 -7.97 19.97
CA ALA A 509 93.49 -8.08 18.78
C ALA A 509 93.83 -6.71 18.15
N ASP A 510 92.84 -5.81 18.08
CA ASP A 510 93.00 -4.43 17.56
C ASP A 510 93.47 -3.43 18.64
N GLY A 511 93.79 -3.91 19.84
CA GLY A 511 94.14 -3.09 21.00
C GLY A 511 92.95 -2.73 21.90
N GLU A 512 93.25 -2.48 23.16
CA GLU A 512 92.27 -2.08 24.18
C GLU A 512 91.90 -0.59 24.02
N LYS A 513 90.60 -0.29 24.06
CA LYS A 513 90.02 1.06 24.03
C LYS A 513 89.46 1.40 25.41
N GLU A 514 89.39 2.69 25.72
CA GLU A 514 88.77 3.18 26.96
C GLU A 514 87.25 2.89 27.01
N VAL A 515 86.59 2.89 25.84
CA VAL A 515 85.17 2.52 25.65
C VAL A 515 84.95 1.86 24.29
N TYR A 516 83.86 1.11 24.18
CA TYR A 516 83.34 0.43 23.00
C TYR A 516 81.90 0.85 22.72
N LEU A 517 81.46 0.85 21.46
CA LEU A 517 80.09 1.22 21.11
C LEU A 517 79.12 0.03 21.24
N TYR A 518 77.82 0.31 21.35
CA TYR A 518 76.79 -0.72 21.17
C TYR A 518 76.96 -1.44 19.82
N ASP A 519 76.83 -2.76 19.80
CA ASP A 519 77.08 -3.65 18.66
C ASP A 519 78.54 -3.66 18.12
N ASP A 520 79.52 -3.01 18.78
CA ASP A 520 80.94 -3.18 18.43
C ASP A 520 81.31 -4.67 18.52
N LYS A 521 82.00 -5.18 17.49
CA LYS A 521 82.52 -6.54 17.46
C LYS A 521 84.01 -6.54 17.70
N ILE A 522 84.42 -7.01 18.87
CA ILE A 522 85.82 -7.07 19.27
C ILE A 522 86.33 -8.50 19.20
N VAL A 523 87.52 -8.68 18.64
CA VAL A 523 88.21 -9.98 18.67
C VAL A 523 89.15 -10.02 19.86
N ILE A 524 88.93 -10.99 20.74
CA ILE A 524 89.78 -11.24 21.91
C ILE A 524 90.57 -12.54 21.70
N GLU A 525 91.84 -12.53 22.08
CA GLU A 525 92.80 -13.59 21.85
C GLU A 525 93.45 -14.03 23.16
N ALA A 526 93.39 -15.34 23.45
CA ALA A 526 94.07 -15.97 24.57
C ALA A 526 95.50 -16.37 24.16
N LYS A 527 96.37 -16.63 25.15
CA LYS A 527 97.72 -17.17 24.91
C LYS A 527 97.61 -18.50 24.16
N ASP A 528 98.37 -18.70 23.08
CA ASP A 528 98.46 -20.01 22.40
C ASP A 528 99.14 -21.05 23.31
N THR A 529 98.31 -21.71 24.10
CA THR A 529 98.66 -22.86 24.91
C THR A 529 97.52 -23.88 24.91
N PRO A 530 97.82 -25.18 24.82
CA PRO A 530 96.81 -26.23 24.97
C PRO A 530 96.19 -26.28 26.39
N ALA A 531 96.75 -25.54 27.35
CA ALA A 531 96.19 -25.33 28.69
C ALA A 531 94.96 -24.39 28.71
N PHE A 532 94.65 -23.68 27.61
CA PHE A 532 93.49 -22.79 27.57
C PHE A 532 92.18 -23.57 27.81
N ALA A 533 91.39 -23.13 28.80
CA ALA A 533 90.16 -23.80 29.22
C ALA A 533 88.89 -23.12 28.67
N GLY A 534 88.99 -21.87 28.19
CA GLY A 534 87.90 -21.12 27.60
C GLY A 534 87.85 -19.66 28.07
N TRP A 535 87.01 -18.88 27.40
CA TRP A 535 86.60 -17.53 27.77
C TRP A 535 85.35 -17.57 28.64
N TYR A 536 85.34 -16.80 29.72
CA TYR A 536 84.25 -16.77 30.68
C TYR A 536 83.77 -15.35 30.97
N ILE A 537 82.46 -15.15 31.05
CA ILE A 537 81.86 -13.95 31.65
C ILE A 537 81.33 -14.37 33.02
N GLY A 538 81.98 -13.90 34.08
CA GLY A 538 81.78 -14.42 35.44
C GLY A 538 82.09 -15.93 35.55
N GLU A 539 81.05 -16.73 35.78
CA GLU A 539 81.13 -18.20 35.84
C GLU A 539 80.73 -18.90 34.53
N GLU A 540 80.12 -18.19 33.57
CA GLU A 540 79.60 -18.78 32.32
C GLU A 540 80.68 -18.90 31.24
N LEU A 541 80.82 -20.09 30.63
CA LEU A 541 81.72 -20.36 29.52
C LEU A 541 81.10 -19.84 28.21
N VAL A 542 81.65 -18.77 27.65
CA VAL A 542 81.13 -18.13 26.42
C VAL A 542 81.84 -18.58 25.14
N SER A 543 83.07 -19.09 25.24
CA SER A 543 83.78 -19.69 24.09
C SER A 543 84.90 -20.64 24.52
N THR A 544 85.10 -21.72 23.75
CA THR A 544 86.28 -22.60 23.86
C THR A 544 87.38 -22.28 22.85
N GLU A 545 87.12 -21.37 21.90
CA GLU A 545 88.09 -20.95 20.88
C GLU A 545 89.07 -19.92 21.45
N GLN A 546 90.36 -20.06 21.13
CA GLN A 546 91.41 -19.14 21.61
C GLN A 546 91.16 -17.70 21.12
N ALA A 547 90.68 -17.54 19.89
CA ALA A 547 90.17 -16.29 19.35
C ALA A 547 88.63 -16.28 19.40
N TYR A 548 88.05 -15.27 20.03
CA TYR A 548 86.59 -15.13 20.18
C TYR A 548 86.14 -13.73 19.75
N CYS A 549 85.01 -13.67 19.04
CA CYS A 549 84.39 -12.42 18.61
C CYS A 549 83.24 -12.08 19.57
N LEU A 550 83.50 -11.17 20.51
CA LEU A 550 82.51 -10.65 21.44
C LEU A 550 81.76 -9.49 20.79
N THR A 551 80.43 -9.48 20.88
CA THR A 551 79.61 -8.30 20.54
C THR A 551 79.34 -7.52 21.82
N VAL A 552 79.62 -6.23 21.83
CA VAL A 552 79.44 -5.36 22.99
C VAL A 552 78.01 -4.87 23.07
N THR A 553 77.31 -5.22 24.14
CA THR A 553 75.90 -4.81 24.39
C THR A 553 75.67 -4.27 25.80
N GLU A 554 76.61 -4.50 26.72
CA GLU A 554 76.63 -4.01 28.10
C GLU A 554 78.07 -3.97 28.64
N ASP A 555 78.28 -3.36 29.81
CA ASP A 555 79.56 -3.40 30.52
C ASP A 555 79.99 -4.85 30.80
N THR A 556 81.11 -5.28 30.23
CA THR A 556 81.51 -6.70 30.21
C THR A 556 82.89 -6.92 30.82
N GLU A 557 82.98 -7.80 31.82
CA GLU A 557 84.26 -8.38 32.26
C GLU A 557 84.38 -9.82 31.77
N ILE A 558 85.39 -10.09 30.94
CA ILE A 558 85.62 -11.40 30.31
C ILE A 558 87.03 -11.93 30.62
N GLU A 559 87.12 -13.20 31.01
CA GLU A 559 88.35 -13.83 31.51
C GLU A 559 88.72 -15.08 30.71
N ALA A 560 89.96 -15.13 30.21
CA ALA A 560 90.58 -16.35 29.70
C ALA A 560 91.08 -17.20 30.87
N LYS A 561 90.44 -18.35 31.09
CA LYS A 561 90.85 -19.30 32.13
C LYS A 561 91.74 -20.40 31.55
N TYR A 562 92.68 -20.89 32.34
CA TYR A 562 93.67 -21.90 31.94
C TYR A 562 93.70 -23.04 32.98
N ASP A 563 93.86 -24.29 32.53
CA ASP A 563 94.09 -25.42 33.42
C ASP A 563 95.56 -25.44 33.89
N GLU A 564 95.80 -25.01 35.12
CA GLU A 564 97.13 -25.04 35.75
C GLU A 564 97.72 -26.45 35.88
N ASN A 565 96.87 -27.49 35.84
CA ASN A 565 97.28 -28.90 35.85
C ASN A 565 97.43 -29.49 34.44
N PHE A 566 97.45 -28.63 33.41
CA PHE A 566 97.68 -29.09 32.04
C PHE A 566 99.15 -29.49 31.83
N ILE A 567 99.36 -30.75 31.44
CA ILE A 567 100.68 -31.31 31.12
C ILE A 567 100.60 -31.95 29.73
N LEU A 568 101.29 -31.36 28.76
CA LEU A 568 101.41 -31.91 27.42
C LEU A 568 102.17 -33.25 27.48
N GLY A 569 101.59 -34.30 26.90
CA GLY A 569 102.05 -35.69 26.98
C GLY A 569 101.41 -36.53 28.08
N ASP A 570 100.75 -35.93 29.08
CA ASP A 570 100.04 -36.64 30.14
C ASP A 570 98.60 -36.93 29.70
N VAL A 571 98.45 -37.85 28.75
CA VAL A 571 97.18 -38.25 28.12
C VAL A 571 96.21 -38.88 29.13
N ASN A 572 96.67 -39.21 30.33
CA ASN A 572 95.87 -39.82 31.37
C ASN A 572 95.52 -38.91 32.56
N SER A 573 96.19 -37.76 32.68
CA SER A 573 96.05 -36.77 33.75
C SER A 573 96.47 -37.28 35.13
N ASP A 574 97.50 -38.16 35.21
CA ASP A 574 98.07 -38.63 36.50
C ASP A 574 99.26 -37.79 37.01
N GLY A 575 99.60 -36.72 36.29
CA GLY A 575 100.72 -35.83 36.56
C GLY A 575 102.07 -36.30 35.99
N LYS A 576 102.13 -37.43 35.26
CA LYS A 576 103.39 -38.06 34.84
C LYS A 576 103.31 -38.63 33.42
N ILE A 577 104.06 -38.06 32.49
CA ILE A 577 104.19 -38.59 31.12
C ILE A 577 104.89 -39.96 31.14
N ASN A 578 104.11 -41.05 30.99
CA ASN A 578 104.59 -42.42 31.16
C ASN A 578 104.00 -43.41 30.14
N ILE A 579 104.30 -44.71 30.30
CA ILE A 579 103.88 -45.76 29.35
C ILE A 579 102.34 -45.88 29.22
N ASN A 580 101.59 -45.48 30.24
CA ASN A 580 100.13 -45.45 30.22
C ASN A 580 99.59 -44.43 29.21
N ASP A 581 100.22 -43.26 29.12
CA ASP A 581 99.86 -42.19 28.17
C ASP A 581 100.14 -42.59 26.73
N LEU A 582 101.34 -43.15 26.51
CA LEU A 582 101.70 -43.74 25.22
C LEU A 582 100.71 -44.82 24.81
N SER A 583 100.24 -45.64 25.76
CA SER A 583 99.27 -46.70 25.51
C SER A 583 97.88 -46.16 25.18
N LYS A 584 97.44 -45.07 25.85
CA LYS A 584 96.17 -44.38 25.53
C LYS A 584 96.23 -43.74 24.14
N ALA A 585 97.25 -42.94 23.84
CA ALA A 585 97.43 -42.33 22.52
C ALA A 585 97.51 -43.39 21.41
N ALA A 586 98.28 -44.47 21.62
CA ALA A 586 98.37 -45.58 20.68
C ALA A 586 97.05 -46.36 20.51
N ALA A 587 96.18 -46.42 21.51
CA ALA A 587 94.86 -47.01 21.37
C ALA A 587 93.91 -46.15 20.52
N HIS A 588 94.04 -44.82 20.59
CA HIS A 588 93.25 -43.87 19.81
C HIS A 588 93.64 -43.86 18.33
N VAL A 589 94.93 -43.74 18.02
CA VAL A 589 95.43 -43.81 16.63
C VAL A 589 95.13 -45.16 15.96
N LYS A 590 95.00 -46.24 16.74
CA LYS A 590 94.54 -47.56 16.26
C LYS A 590 93.01 -47.72 16.19
N GLY A 591 92.23 -46.68 16.49
CA GLY A 591 90.77 -46.72 16.55
C GLY A 591 90.19 -47.69 17.59
N LYS A 592 90.96 -48.09 18.61
CA LYS A 592 90.56 -49.06 19.63
C LYS A 592 89.96 -48.43 20.88
N ARG A 593 90.34 -47.19 21.20
CA ARG A 593 89.74 -46.39 22.28
C ARG A 593 89.96 -44.91 21.96
N MET A 594 88.88 -44.17 21.68
CA MET A 594 89.00 -42.75 21.41
C MET A 594 89.33 -41.96 22.68
N LEU A 595 90.11 -40.90 22.53
CA LEU A 595 90.40 -39.91 23.58
C LEU A 595 89.23 -38.93 23.71
N THR A 596 89.07 -38.33 24.90
CA THR A 596 88.20 -37.15 25.09
C THR A 596 88.86 -35.89 24.51
N ALA A 597 88.12 -34.79 24.33
CA ALA A 597 88.69 -33.52 23.85
C ALA A 597 89.91 -33.06 24.66
N ASP A 598 89.83 -33.12 26.00
CA ASP A 598 90.97 -32.79 26.86
C ASP A 598 92.18 -33.74 26.67
N GLN A 599 91.91 -35.05 26.54
CA GLN A 599 92.96 -36.03 26.28
C GLN A 599 93.57 -35.87 24.88
N ILE A 600 92.81 -35.41 23.89
CA ILE A 600 93.29 -35.03 22.56
C ILE A 600 94.27 -33.85 22.69
N ARG A 601 93.89 -32.78 23.39
CA ARG A 601 94.79 -31.64 23.66
C ARG A 601 96.08 -32.06 24.34
N ARG A 602 96.03 -32.98 25.33
CA ARG A 602 97.22 -33.50 26.03
C ARG A 602 98.05 -34.44 25.15
N ALA A 603 97.45 -35.10 24.17
CA ALA A 603 98.12 -36.06 23.29
C ALA A 603 98.68 -35.46 21.99
N ASP A 604 98.20 -34.31 21.54
CA ASP A 604 98.73 -33.61 20.35
C ASP A 604 100.01 -32.85 20.73
N ILE A 605 101.16 -33.48 20.50
CA ILE A 605 102.48 -32.97 20.92
C ILE A 605 103.11 -32.11 19.82
N ASN A 606 102.59 -32.13 18.59
CA ASN A 606 103.05 -31.25 17.52
C ASN A 606 102.14 -30.04 17.24
N ARG A 607 100.99 -29.95 17.91
CA ARG A 607 99.98 -28.91 17.76
C ARG A 607 99.48 -28.81 16.31
N ASP A 608 99.30 -29.95 15.64
CA ASP A 608 98.73 -30.01 14.28
C ASP A 608 97.20 -30.21 14.27
N GLY A 609 96.59 -30.32 15.46
CA GLY A 609 95.16 -30.55 15.66
C GLY A 609 94.74 -32.01 15.57
N SER A 610 95.68 -32.96 15.37
CA SER A 610 95.38 -34.36 15.07
C SER A 610 96.34 -35.34 15.71
N VAL A 611 95.96 -35.94 16.84
CA VAL A 611 96.74 -37.00 17.51
C VAL A 611 97.01 -38.17 16.57
N ASN A 612 98.27 -38.32 16.15
CA ASN A 612 98.67 -39.31 15.15
C ASN A 612 99.95 -40.08 15.54
N VAL A 613 100.54 -40.82 14.59
CA VAL A 613 101.76 -41.62 14.86
C VAL A 613 102.94 -40.74 15.27
N THR A 614 102.98 -39.48 14.80
CA THR A 614 103.99 -38.48 15.17
C THR A 614 104.00 -38.21 16.66
N ASP A 615 102.83 -38.12 17.29
CA ASP A 615 102.67 -37.85 18.72
C ASP A 615 103.07 -39.03 19.58
N ILE A 616 102.65 -40.23 19.17
CA ILE A 616 103.07 -41.50 19.77
C ILE A 616 104.61 -41.58 19.78
N ILE A 617 105.27 -41.19 18.68
CA ILE A 617 106.73 -41.14 18.60
C ILE A 617 107.30 -40.10 19.58
N ARG A 618 106.68 -38.92 19.71
CA ARG A 618 107.12 -37.85 20.63
C ARG A 618 106.97 -38.25 22.11
N ILE A 619 105.82 -38.81 22.51
CA ILE A 619 105.59 -39.34 23.86
C ILE A 619 106.59 -40.49 24.15
N ALA A 620 106.78 -41.42 23.22
CA ALA A 620 107.77 -42.50 23.38
C ALA A 620 109.22 -41.99 23.47
N ALA A 621 109.55 -40.89 22.80
CA ALA A 621 110.87 -40.26 22.89
C ALA A 621 111.10 -39.56 24.23
N HIS A 622 110.06 -38.96 24.83
CA HIS A 622 110.13 -38.39 26.18
C HIS A 622 110.34 -39.49 27.23
N ILE A 623 109.52 -40.55 27.21
CA ILE A 623 109.62 -41.69 28.13
C ILE A 623 111.01 -42.36 28.07
N LYS A 624 111.63 -42.41 26.89
CA LYS A 624 112.99 -42.97 26.69
C LYS A 624 114.12 -41.97 26.99
N GLY A 625 113.82 -40.76 27.46
CA GLY A 625 114.79 -39.69 27.71
C GLY A 625 115.57 -39.25 26.46
N LYS A 626 115.01 -39.45 25.25
CA LYS A 626 115.67 -39.13 23.97
C LYS A 626 115.33 -37.75 23.44
N LYS A 627 114.10 -37.29 23.67
CA LYS A 627 113.66 -35.92 23.40
C LYS A 627 112.55 -35.59 24.38
N LEU A 628 112.81 -34.67 25.30
CA LEU A 628 111.81 -34.26 26.29
C LEU A 628 110.77 -33.37 25.62
N ILE A 629 109.49 -33.71 25.81
CA ILE A 629 108.38 -32.75 25.71
C ILE A 629 108.65 -31.60 26.70
N VAL A 630 108.62 -30.37 26.19
CA VAL A 630 108.73 -29.14 26.98
C VAL A 630 107.32 -28.66 27.27
N ASN A 631 107.03 -28.40 28.54
CA ASN A 631 105.82 -27.73 28.98
C ASN A 631 106.22 -26.31 29.37
N ASP A 632 105.68 -25.33 28.65
CA ASP A 632 105.80 -23.92 29.01
C ASP A 632 104.88 -23.66 30.22
N ARG A 633 105.48 -23.62 31.41
CA ARG A 633 104.82 -23.10 32.63
C ARG A 633 104.82 -21.58 32.60
#